data_AF-A0A8J7RC88-F1
#
_entry.id   AF-A0A8J7RC88-F1
#
_cell.length_a   1.000
_cell.length_b   1.000
_cell.length_c   1.000
_cell.angle_alpha   90.00
_cell.angle_beta   90.00
_cell.angle_gamma   90.00
#
_symmetry.space_group_name_H-M   'P 1'
#
loop_
_entity.id
_entity.type
_entity.pdbx_description
1 polymer ?
#
loop_
_entity_poly.entity_id
_entity_poly.type
_entity_poly.pdbx_seq_one_letter_code
_entity_poly.pdbx_strand_id
1 'polypeptide(L)' 'MIRHECGYEAPVFCRRCGRPLAYSERRGVYCPNCGRQVTMICPRCGKRW' A
#
# COMPACT_ATOMS: atom_id res chain seq x y z
N MET A 1 4.35 -1.86 -8.13
CA MET A 1 4.79 -1.04 -6.97
C MET A 1 3.65 -0.10 -6.64
N ILE A 2 3.44 0.25 -5.38
CA ILE A 2 2.44 1.26 -5.01
C ILE A 2 3.11 2.62 -4.98
N ARG A 3 2.42 3.65 -5.48
CA ARG A 3 2.87 5.04 -5.50
C ARG A 3 2.09 5.87 -4.49
N HIS A 4 2.80 6.67 -3.71
CA HIS A 4 2.23 7.63 -2.78
C HIS A 4 2.05 8.99 -3.46
N GLU A 5 1.15 9.83 -2.93
CA GLU A 5 0.94 11.20 -3.40
C GLU A 5 2.24 12.04 -3.41
N CYS A 6 3.19 11.76 -2.50
CA CYS A 6 4.47 12.46 -2.45
C CYS A 6 5.50 11.97 -3.49
N GLY A 7 5.11 11.05 -4.39
CA GLY A 7 5.99 10.47 -5.40
C GLY A 7 6.93 9.38 -4.88
N TYR A 8 6.71 8.87 -3.67
CA TYR A 8 7.42 7.68 -3.17
C TYR A 8 6.77 6.40 -3.73
N GLU A 9 7.59 5.50 -4.26
CA GLU A 9 7.14 4.23 -4.81
C GLU A 9 7.85 3.07 -4.10
N ALA A 10 7.09 2.09 -3.63
CA ALA A 10 7.66 0.90 -3.02
C ALA A 10 6.92 -0.37 -3.45
N PRO A 11 7.64 -1.48 -3.64
CA PRO A 11 7.02 -2.79 -3.73
C PRO A 11 6.59 -3.21 -2.32
N VAL A 12 5.27 -3.28 -2.08
CA VAL A 12 4.72 -3.73 -0.80
C VAL A 12 3.95 -5.01 -1.03
N PHE A 13 4.22 -6.01 -0.21
CA PHE A 13 3.64 -7.34 -0.33
C PHE A 13 2.76 -7.65 0.88
N CYS A 14 1.68 -8.38 0.64
CA CYS A 14 0.81 -8.85 1.70
C CYS A 14 1.53 -9.90 2.54
N ARG A 15 1.64 -9.68 3.85
CA ARG A 15 2.22 -10.66 4.78
C ARG A 15 1.48 -12.00 4.85
N ARG A 16 0.24 -12.08 4.37
CA ARG A 16 -0.59 -13.30 4.43
C ARG A 16 -0.45 -14.18 3.19
N CYS A 17 -0.38 -13.59 1.99
CA CYS A 17 -0.38 -14.34 0.73
C CYS A 17 0.83 -14.05 -0.16
N GLY A 18 1.74 -13.15 0.24
CA GLY A 18 2.94 -12.80 -0.52
C GLY A 18 2.70 -11.99 -1.80
N ARG A 19 1.44 -11.75 -2.20
CA ARG A 19 1.12 -10.97 -3.40
C ARG A 19 1.34 -9.46 -3.21
N PRO A 20 1.65 -8.72 -4.29
CA PRO A 20 1.77 -7.27 -4.24
C PRO A 20 0.45 -6.64 -3.80
N LEU A 21 0.56 -5.62 -2.95
CA LEU A 21 -0.57 -4.78 -2.55
C LEU A 21 -0.90 -3.79 -3.69
N ALA A 22 -2.15 -3.40 -3.74
CA ALA A 22 -2.68 -2.37 -4.62
C ALA A 22 -3.05 -1.13 -3.80
N TYR A 23 -3.06 0.02 -4.44
CA TYR A 23 -3.54 1.27 -3.86
C TYR A 23 -4.83 1.69 -4.57
N SER A 24 -5.80 2.19 -3.81
CA SER A 24 -7.00 2.83 -4.33
C SER A 24 -7.35 4.03 -3.48
N GLU A 25 -7.69 5.16 -4.09
CA GLU A 25 -8.03 6.40 -3.38
C GLU A 25 -9.14 6.22 -2.33
N ARG A 26 -10.09 5.30 -2.57
CA ARG A 26 -11.19 5.02 -1.62
C ARG A 26 -10.82 4.11 -0.46
N ARG A 27 -9.83 3.23 -0.63
CA ARG A 27 -9.50 2.15 0.32
C ARG A 27 -8.08 2.25 0.90
N GLY A 28 -7.27 3.17 0.41
CA GLY A 28 -5.84 3.21 0.65
C GLY A 28 -5.15 1.97 0.06
N VAL A 29 -4.10 1.51 0.75
CA VAL A 29 -3.38 0.30 0.38
C VAL A 29 -4.17 -0.94 0.82
N TYR A 30 -4.40 -1.89 -0.09
CA TYR A 30 -5.12 -3.13 0.19
C TYR A 30 -4.57 -4.30 -0.61
N CYS A 31 -4.84 -5.52 -0.13
CA CYS A 31 -4.51 -6.74 -0.85
C CYS A 31 -5.69 -7.15 -1.74
N PRO A 32 -5.53 -7.20 -3.08
CA PRO A 32 -6.61 -7.61 -3.98
C PRO A 32 -6.99 -9.09 -3.85
N ASN A 33 -6.06 -9.93 -3.35
CA ASN A 33 -6.30 -11.37 -3.20
C ASN A 33 -6.98 -11.73 -1.87
N CYS A 34 -6.60 -11.08 -0.77
CA CYS A 34 -7.14 -11.38 0.56
C CYS A 34 -8.24 -10.40 1.00
N GLY A 35 -8.43 -9.28 0.30
CA GLY A 35 -9.34 -8.20 0.70
C GLY A 35 -8.86 -7.38 1.91
N ARG A 36 -7.67 -7.66 2.45
CA ARG A 36 -7.15 -6.97 3.64
C ARG A 36 -6.73 -5.55 3.32
N GLN A 37 -7.26 -4.57 4.05
CA GLN A 37 -6.75 -3.20 4.05
C GLN A 37 -5.51 -3.09 4.95
N VAL A 38 -4.55 -2.31 4.50
CA VAL A 38 -3.27 -2.10 5.16
C VAL A 38 -3.04 -0.61 5.25
N THR A 39 -3.02 -0.07 6.45
CA THR A 39 -2.56 1.31 6.67
C THR A 39 -1.06 1.28 6.87
N MET A 40 -0.34 2.05 6.06
CA MET A 40 1.10 2.18 6.18
C MET A 40 1.50 3.65 6.12
N ILE A 41 2.60 3.98 6.79
CA ILE A 41 3.15 5.33 6.81
C ILE A 41 4.25 5.40 5.74
N CYS A 42 4.20 6.42 4.90
CA CYS A 42 5.22 6.68 3.91
C CYS A 42 6.54 7.04 4.62
N PRO A 43 7.65 6.30 4.38
CA PRO A 43 8.92 6.58 5.03
C PRO A 43 9.57 7.89 4.56
N ARG A 44 9.13 8.46 3.43
CA ARG A 44 9.67 9.72 2.90
C ARG A 44 9.00 10.95 3.52
N CYS A 45 7.67 10.97 3.61
CA CYS A 45 6.92 12.16 4.04
C CYS A 45 6.20 12.01 5.38
N GLY A 46 6.20 10.81 5.98
CA GLY A 46 5.54 10.54 7.26
C GLY A 46 4.01 10.53 7.21
N LYS A 47 3.39 10.79 6.05
CA LYS A 47 1.94 10.71 5.86
C LYS A 47 1.48 9.26 5.66
N ARG A 48 0.20 9.02 5.97
CA ARG A 48 -0.46 7.75 5.65
C ARG A 48 -0.59 7.59 4.14
N TRP A 49 -0.51 6.34 3.70
CA TRP A 49 -0.74 5.95 2.31
C TRP A 49 -2.23 5.86 2.01
#